data_AF-A0AAD4U1Z6-F1
#
_entry.id   AF-A0AAD4U1Z6-F1
#
_cell.length_a   1.000
_cell.length_b   1.000
_cell.length_c   1.000
_cell.angle_alpha   90.00
_cell.angle_beta   90.00
_cell.angle_gamma   90.00
#
_symmetry.space_group_name_H-M   'P 1'
#
loop_
_entity.id
_entity.type
_entity.pdbx_description
1 polymer ?
#
loop_
_entity_poly.entity_id
_entity_poly.type
_entity_poly.pdbx_seq_one_letter_code
_entity_poly.pdbx_strand_id
1 'polypeptide(L)'
;MDRNRASARLSVLLRHLGCRSAGTIIAHHTSGVGSLASFHPQQFQYTRENNVLSLEQRKFYEENGFLVIKNLVSDADIQRFRNEFERICREEVKPLGLSVMRDVTIAKSEYVPSEKVVSKVQDFQEDEELFRYCSLPEILKYVECFTGPNIMAMHTMLINKPPDSGKKTSRHPLHQDLHYFPFRPSNSIVCAWTAMEHIDRNNGCLVVLPGTHKGPLKPHDYPQWEGGVNIMFHGIQDYDENNARVHLVMEKGDTVFFHPLLIHGSGRNKSQGFRKAISCHFADANCHYIDVEGTSQENIAKEVVNMVSKKHGFKDITLKILKYMECFTGPNIMAMHTMLINKPPDSGKKTSRHPLHQDLHYFPFRPSNSTVCACTAMEHIDWNNGCLAVLPGTHRGPLKLHDDLQWEMFNTSPT
;
A
#
# COMPACT_ATOMS: atom_id res chain seq x y z
N MET A 1 -60.84 31.41 -4.12
CA MET A 1 -60.62 32.88 -4.08
C MET A 1 -59.44 33.14 -3.13
N ASP A 2 -58.14 32.93 -3.42
CA ASP A 2 -57.31 32.92 -4.62
C ASP A 2 -57.06 34.25 -5.36
N ARG A 3 -56.84 35.32 -4.58
CA ARG A 3 -56.24 36.57 -5.07
C ARG A 3 -55.07 37.13 -4.23
N ASN A 4 -54.75 36.58 -3.06
CA ASN A 4 -53.73 37.16 -2.15
C ASN A 4 -52.36 36.47 -2.14
N ARG A 5 -52.15 35.36 -2.86
CA ARG A 5 -50.82 34.68 -2.94
C ARG A 5 -49.98 35.07 -4.16
N ALA A 6 -50.57 35.60 -5.24
CA ALA A 6 -49.84 36.09 -6.41
C ALA A 6 -49.18 37.46 -6.17
N SER A 7 -49.86 38.35 -5.43
CA SER A 7 -49.38 39.71 -5.15
C SER A 7 -48.15 39.76 -4.22
N ALA A 8 -48.02 38.77 -3.32
CA ALA A 8 -46.87 38.65 -2.43
C ALA A 8 -45.61 38.09 -3.13
N ARG A 9 -45.79 37.27 -4.19
CA ARG A 9 -44.68 36.75 -5.01
C ARG A 9 -44.16 37.78 -6.01
N LEU A 10 -45.03 38.63 -6.56
CA LEU A 10 -44.65 39.70 -7.49
C LEU A 10 -43.83 40.83 -6.82
N SER A 11 -44.11 41.13 -5.55
CA SER A 11 -43.43 42.17 -4.77
C SER A 11 -42.06 41.76 -4.19
N VAL A 12 -41.72 40.47 -4.26
CA VAL A 12 -40.38 39.93 -3.98
C VAL A 12 -39.51 39.91 -5.25
N LEU A 13 -40.09 39.56 -6.41
CA LEU A 13 -39.41 39.61 -7.71
C LEU A 13 -39.09 41.04 -8.18
N LEU A 14 -40.00 42.00 -7.97
CA LEU A 14 -39.77 43.42 -8.31
C LEU A 14 -38.73 44.11 -7.43
N ARG A 15 -38.39 43.53 -6.27
CA ARG A 15 -37.29 44.00 -5.39
C ARG A 15 -35.90 43.50 -5.81
N HIS A 16 -35.82 42.56 -6.75
CA HIS A 16 -34.55 42.05 -7.29
C HIS A 16 -34.24 42.54 -8.72
N LEU A 17 -35.15 43.30 -9.34
CA LEU A 17 -34.97 43.86 -10.69
C LEU A 17 -34.98 45.39 -10.73
N GLY A 18 -34.67 46.04 -9.61
CA GLY A 18 -34.58 47.50 -9.49
C GLY A 18 -33.32 48.08 -10.13
N CYS A 19 -33.30 48.14 -11.46
CA CYS A 19 -32.42 49.00 -12.24
C CYS A 19 -32.76 50.48 -11.92
N ARG A 20 -31.80 51.26 -11.44
CA ARG A 20 -31.93 52.72 -11.35
C ARG A 20 -31.67 53.34 -12.73
N SER A 21 -32.50 54.33 -13.03
CA SER A 21 -32.65 55.08 -14.27
C SER A 21 -31.39 55.74 -14.81
N ALA A 22 -31.38 55.83 -16.14
CA ALA A 22 -30.50 56.59 -17.02
C ALA A 22 -29.99 57.94 -16.47
N GLY A 23 -28.69 58.14 -16.63
CA GLY A 23 -28.00 59.43 -16.57
C GLY A 23 -26.78 59.40 -17.49
N THR A 24 -26.87 60.11 -18.61
CA THR A 24 -25.80 60.69 -19.44
C THR A 24 -24.68 59.77 -19.96
N ILE A 25 -24.67 59.57 -21.28
CA ILE A 25 -23.57 58.99 -22.05
C ILE A 25 -22.34 59.91 -21.96
N ILE A 26 -21.23 59.39 -21.41
CA ILE A 26 -19.88 59.91 -21.62
C ILE A 26 -18.97 58.70 -21.92
N ALA A 27 -18.41 58.66 -23.11
CA ALA A 27 -17.43 57.65 -23.50
C ALA A 27 -16.07 57.97 -22.88
N HIS A 28 -15.47 57.00 -22.17
CA HIS A 28 -14.07 57.05 -21.76
C HIS A 28 -13.38 55.76 -22.22
N HIS A 29 -12.32 55.93 -23.02
CA HIS A 29 -11.30 54.91 -23.21
C HIS A 29 -10.48 54.78 -21.93
N THR A 30 -10.33 53.57 -21.41
CA THR A 30 -9.22 53.27 -20.48
C THR A 30 -8.82 51.81 -20.58
N SER A 31 -7.65 51.61 -21.18
CA SER A 31 -6.72 50.54 -20.87
C SER A 31 -6.59 50.44 -19.34
N GLY A 32 -7.15 49.39 -18.77
CA GLY A 32 -7.02 49.06 -17.36
C GLY A 32 -6.63 47.59 -17.29
N VAL A 33 -5.38 47.35 -16.91
CA VAL A 33 -4.82 46.03 -16.64
C VAL A 33 -5.70 45.35 -15.59
N GLY A 34 -6.63 44.53 -16.06
CA GLY A 34 -7.29 43.54 -15.23
C GLY A 34 -6.20 42.58 -14.78
N SER A 35 -5.85 42.64 -13.51
CA SER A 35 -5.10 41.58 -12.85
C SER A 35 -5.80 40.27 -13.21
N LEU A 36 -5.18 39.49 -14.09
CA LEU A 36 -5.45 38.06 -14.15
C LEU A 36 -5.23 37.60 -12.71
N ALA A 37 -6.31 37.35 -11.98
CA ALA A 37 -6.25 36.41 -10.88
C ALA A 37 -5.63 35.16 -11.51
N SER A 38 -4.36 34.94 -11.21
CA SER A 38 -3.61 33.79 -11.66
C SER A 38 -4.44 32.58 -11.28
N PHE A 39 -5.04 31.90 -12.27
CA PHE A 39 -5.52 30.54 -12.10
C PHE A 39 -4.28 29.72 -11.74
N HIS A 40 -3.96 29.64 -10.45
CA HIS A 40 -3.07 28.62 -9.97
C HIS A 40 -3.85 27.31 -10.16
N PRO A 41 -3.33 26.37 -10.97
CA PRO A 41 -3.86 25.01 -10.95
C PRO A 41 -3.88 24.58 -9.48
N GLN A 42 -5.01 24.06 -9.01
CA GLN A 42 -5.14 23.60 -7.64
C GLN A 42 -4.11 22.49 -7.44
N GLN A 43 -2.96 22.82 -6.85
CA GLN A 43 -1.85 21.90 -6.76
C GLN A 43 -2.14 20.90 -5.65
N PHE A 44 -2.52 19.71 -6.05
CA PHE A 44 -2.76 18.57 -5.18
C PHE A 44 -1.43 18.01 -4.66
N GLN A 45 -1.35 17.70 -3.37
CA GLN A 45 -0.12 17.25 -2.70
C GLN A 45 -0.11 15.74 -2.42
N TYR A 46 -1.30 15.15 -2.29
CA TYR A 46 -1.52 13.78 -1.85
C TYR A 46 -2.09 12.88 -2.94
N THR A 47 -2.53 13.47 -4.06
CA THR A 47 -2.95 12.74 -5.27
C THR A 47 -2.24 13.29 -6.50
N ARG A 48 -1.71 12.39 -7.34
CA ARG A 48 -1.11 12.72 -8.63
C ARG A 48 -2.18 13.04 -9.67
N GLU A 49 -1.77 13.67 -10.76
CA GLU A 49 -2.64 13.81 -11.93
C GLU A 49 -3.04 12.45 -12.47
N ASN A 50 -4.34 12.25 -12.65
CA ASN A 50 -4.92 10.97 -13.07
C ASN A 50 -6.31 11.20 -13.70
N ASN A 51 -6.82 10.18 -14.38
CA ASN A 51 -8.15 10.15 -15.00
C ASN A 51 -9.13 9.19 -14.30
N VAL A 52 -8.77 8.71 -13.10
CA VAL A 52 -9.51 7.69 -12.34
C VAL A 52 -10.37 8.34 -11.27
N LEU A 53 -9.76 9.18 -10.44
CA LEU A 53 -10.42 9.92 -9.38
C LEU A 53 -11.09 11.16 -9.96
N SER A 54 -12.35 11.37 -9.60
CA SER A 54 -13.02 12.64 -9.89
C SER A 54 -12.34 13.79 -9.14
N LEU A 55 -12.54 15.02 -9.62
CA LEU A 55 -12.04 16.21 -8.94
C LEU A 55 -12.55 16.31 -7.49
N GLU A 56 -13.80 15.91 -7.24
CA GLU A 56 -14.40 15.90 -5.91
C GLU A 56 -13.74 14.86 -5.00
N GLN A 57 -13.45 13.66 -5.52
CA GLN A 57 -12.74 12.63 -4.76
C GLN A 57 -11.31 13.05 -4.41
N ARG A 58 -10.60 13.70 -5.35
CA ARG A 58 -9.26 14.26 -5.09
C ARG A 58 -9.32 15.33 -4.01
N LYS A 59 -10.23 16.31 -4.13
CA LYS A 59 -10.45 17.35 -3.11
C LYS A 59 -10.79 16.74 -1.75
N PHE A 60 -11.64 15.73 -1.73
CA PHE A 60 -11.99 15.03 -0.50
C PHE A 60 -10.78 14.36 0.14
N TYR A 61 -9.96 13.61 -0.63
CA TYR A 61 -8.75 12.98 -0.10
C TYR A 61 -7.73 14.01 0.40
N GLU A 62 -7.58 15.12 -0.31
CA GLU A 62 -6.66 16.21 0.08
C GLU A 62 -7.12 16.95 1.33
N GLU A 63 -8.43 17.02 1.55
CA GLU A 63 -8.98 17.61 2.77
C GLU A 63 -8.90 16.64 3.94
N ASN A 64 -9.22 15.37 3.71
CA ASN A 64 -9.55 14.40 4.76
C ASN A 64 -8.49 13.32 4.99
N GLY A 65 -7.67 12.99 3.98
CA GLY A 65 -6.59 12.00 4.03
C GLY A 65 -7.02 10.55 3.81
N PHE A 66 -8.29 10.33 3.46
CA PHE A 66 -8.84 9.02 3.09
C PHE A 66 -9.89 9.16 2.00
N LEU A 67 -10.19 8.05 1.32
CA LEU A 67 -11.24 7.94 0.32
C LEU A 67 -11.80 6.51 0.32
N VAL A 68 -13.12 6.36 0.39
CA VAL A 68 -13.78 5.05 0.29
C VAL A 68 -14.32 4.86 -1.12
N ILE A 69 -13.92 3.77 -1.78
CA ILE A 69 -14.45 3.31 -3.05
C ILE A 69 -15.35 2.12 -2.78
N LYS A 70 -16.60 2.22 -3.22
CA LYS A 70 -17.63 1.20 -2.97
C LYS A 70 -17.51 0.06 -3.97
N ASN A 71 -17.74 -1.18 -3.50
CA ASN A 71 -17.78 -2.39 -4.32
C ASN A 71 -16.59 -2.49 -5.30
N LEU A 72 -15.37 -2.27 -4.80
CA LEU A 72 -14.16 -2.25 -5.62
C LEU A 72 -13.62 -3.66 -5.88
N VAL A 73 -13.65 -4.52 -4.87
CA VAL A 73 -13.18 -5.91 -4.96
C VAL A 73 -14.37 -6.85 -5.05
N SER A 74 -14.33 -7.74 -6.03
CA SER A 74 -15.44 -8.65 -6.33
C SER A 74 -15.72 -9.61 -5.18
N ASP A 75 -16.98 -10.03 -5.05
CA ASP A 75 -17.38 -11.06 -4.08
C ASP A 75 -16.61 -12.37 -4.25
N ALA A 76 -16.25 -12.70 -5.49
CA ALA A 76 -15.49 -13.89 -5.85
C ALA A 76 -14.05 -13.81 -5.31
N ASP A 77 -13.35 -12.69 -5.53
CA ASP A 77 -11.99 -12.51 -5.00
C ASP A 77 -11.99 -12.44 -3.48
N ILE A 78 -12.96 -11.76 -2.85
CA ILE A 78 -13.10 -11.77 -1.39
C ILE A 78 -13.26 -13.20 -0.88
N GLN A 79 -14.05 -14.05 -1.54
CA GLN A 79 -14.23 -15.44 -1.12
C GLN A 79 -12.94 -16.26 -1.27
N ARG A 80 -12.15 -16.03 -2.34
CA ARG A 80 -10.83 -16.66 -2.50
C ARG A 80 -9.89 -16.33 -1.35
N PHE A 81 -9.76 -15.05 -1.01
CA PHE A 81 -8.93 -14.61 0.11
C PHE A 81 -9.39 -15.19 1.45
N ARG A 82 -10.72 -15.31 1.67
CA ARG A 82 -11.28 -15.96 2.85
C ARG A 82 -10.92 -17.45 2.92
N ASN A 83 -11.09 -18.16 1.80
CA ASN A 83 -10.76 -19.58 1.72
C ASN A 83 -9.27 -19.83 1.99
N GLU A 84 -8.39 -19.02 1.41
CA GLU A 84 -6.94 -19.16 1.64
C GLU A 84 -6.57 -18.88 3.08
N PHE A 85 -7.15 -17.84 3.68
CA PHE A 85 -6.97 -17.56 5.10
C PHE A 85 -7.39 -18.74 5.98
N GLU A 86 -8.50 -19.41 5.67
CA GLU A 86 -8.93 -20.61 6.40
C GLU A 86 -7.93 -21.77 6.24
N ARG A 87 -7.38 -21.99 5.03
CA ARG A 87 -6.36 -23.01 4.78
C ARG A 87 -5.08 -22.73 5.58
N ILE A 88 -4.63 -21.48 5.65
CA ILE A 88 -3.52 -21.04 6.50
C ILE A 88 -3.84 -21.31 7.98
N CYS A 89 -5.05 -20.95 8.44
CA CYS A 89 -5.46 -21.18 9.82
C CYS A 89 -5.49 -22.68 10.18
N ARG A 90 -5.85 -23.56 9.25
CA ARG A 90 -5.83 -25.02 9.41
C ARG A 90 -4.44 -25.62 9.21
N GLU A 91 -3.44 -24.79 8.95
CA GLU A 91 -2.05 -25.20 8.67
C GLU A 91 -1.91 -26.09 7.42
N GLU A 92 -2.89 -26.06 6.51
CA GLU A 92 -2.87 -26.76 5.22
C GLU A 92 -1.91 -26.08 4.23
N VAL A 93 -1.69 -24.77 4.40
CA VAL A 93 -0.75 -23.96 3.63
C VAL A 93 0.14 -23.19 4.61
N LYS A 94 1.45 -23.16 4.35
CA LYS A 94 2.46 -22.48 5.18
C LYS A 94 3.39 -21.65 4.28
N PRO A 95 2.95 -20.48 3.82
CA PRO A 95 3.74 -19.62 2.95
C PRO A 95 5.06 -19.21 3.62
N LEU A 96 6.11 -19.06 2.83
CA LEU A 96 7.42 -18.66 3.33
C LEU A 96 7.35 -17.22 3.87
N GLY A 97 7.99 -16.97 5.02
CA GLY A 97 8.05 -15.62 5.60
C GLY A 97 6.79 -15.17 6.32
N LEU A 98 5.64 -15.84 6.14
CA LEU A 98 4.37 -15.48 6.75
C LEU A 98 4.45 -15.39 8.27
N SER A 99 4.02 -14.27 8.83
CA SER A 99 3.89 -14.05 10.26
C SER A 99 2.45 -14.29 10.71
N VAL A 100 2.23 -15.30 11.57
CA VAL A 100 0.90 -15.64 12.10
C VAL A 100 0.79 -15.15 13.54
N MET A 101 -0.07 -14.16 13.77
CA MET A 101 -0.38 -13.66 15.10
C MET A 101 -1.58 -14.40 15.66
N ARG A 102 -1.41 -14.94 16.88
CA ARG A 102 -2.45 -15.66 17.61
C ARG A 102 -2.85 -14.85 18.84
N ASP A 103 -4.16 -14.70 19.06
CA ASP A 103 -4.64 -14.03 20.27
C ASP A 103 -4.40 -14.95 21.49
N VAL A 104 -3.46 -14.53 22.33
CA VAL A 104 -3.04 -15.25 23.55
C VAL A 104 -4.18 -15.45 24.56
N THR A 105 -5.24 -14.65 24.50
CA THR A 105 -6.40 -14.80 25.39
C THR A 105 -7.32 -15.94 24.95
N ILE A 106 -7.35 -16.25 23.64
CA ILE A 106 -8.18 -17.31 23.05
C ILE A 106 -7.39 -18.62 22.94
N ALA A 107 -6.07 -18.54 22.71
CA ALA A 107 -5.19 -19.71 22.62
C ALA A 107 -5.16 -20.58 23.89
N LYS A 108 -5.58 -20.05 25.05
CA LYS A 108 -5.62 -20.78 26.33
C LYS A 108 -6.86 -21.67 26.51
N SER A 109 -7.86 -21.59 25.63
CA SER A 109 -9.01 -22.52 25.66
C SER A 109 -8.80 -23.65 24.66
N GLU A 110 -8.62 -24.88 25.15
CA GLU A 110 -8.24 -26.10 24.41
C GLU A 110 -9.20 -26.55 23.27
N TYR A 111 -10.31 -25.84 23.02
CA TYR A 111 -11.40 -26.30 22.14
C TYR A 111 -11.91 -25.24 21.16
N VAL A 112 -11.02 -24.38 20.66
CA VAL A 112 -11.39 -23.33 19.73
C VAL A 112 -10.92 -23.69 18.31
N PRO A 113 -11.82 -23.69 17.30
CA PRO A 113 -11.45 -23.88 15.89
C PRO A 113 -10.25 -23.00 15.50
N SER A 114 -9.33 -23.54 14.70
CA SER A 114 -8.02 -22.92 14.44
C SER A 114 -8.08 -21.48 13.92
N GLU A 115 -9.10 -21.16 13.11
CA GLU A 115 -9.38 -19.83 12.59
C GLU A 115 -9.68 -18.79 13.69
N LYS A 116 -10.29 -19.21 14.79
CA LYS A 116 -10.66 -18.32 15.90
C LYS A 116 -9.47 -18.02 16.83
N VAL A 117 -8.31 -18.66 16.62
CA VAL A 117 -7.09 -18.36 17.38
C VAL A 117 -6.21 -17.36 16.63
N VAL A 118 -6.24 -17.37 15.29
CA VAL A 118 -5.45 -16.47 14.45
C VAL A 118 -6.14 -15.11 14.35
N SER A 119 -5.51 -14.07 14.90
CA SER A 119 -6.06 -12.70 14.90
C SER A 119 -5.55 -11.83 13.76
N LYS A 120 -4.38 -12.18 13.19
CA LYS A 120 -3.79 -11.50 12.04
C LYS A 120 -2.77 -12.41 11.36
N VAL A 121 -2.66 -12.29 10.04
CA VAL A 121 -1.47 -12.73 9.29
C VAL A 121 -0.82 -11.53 8.60
N GLN A 122 0.50 -11.51 8.55
CA GLN A 122 1.30 -10.48 7.87
C GLN A 122 2.37 -11.12 7.00
N ASP A 123 2.92 -10.35 6.07
CA ASP A 123 3.99 -10.77 5.17
C ASP A 123 3.57 -11.96 4.29
N PHE A 124 2.37 -11.84 3.69
CA PHE A 124 1.79 -12.88 2.83
C PHE A 124 2.25 -12.81 1.36
N GLN A 125 3.31 -12.09 1.04
CA GLN A 125 3.74 -11.89 -0.36
C GLN A 125 4.16 -13.18 -1.09
N GLU A 126 4.55 -14.22 -0.36
CA GLU A 126 4.87 -15.55 -0.91
C GLU A 126 3.64 -16.47 -0.98
N ASP A 127 2.46 -15.98 -0.60
CA ASP A 127 1.19 -16.68 -0.79
C ASP A 127 0.52 -16.17 -2.07
N GLU A 128 0.42 -17.03 -3.09
CA GLU A 128 -0.09 -16.63 -4.41
C GLU A 128 -1.53 -16.07 -4.35
N GLU A 129 -2.41 -16.70 -3.58
CA GLU A 129 -3.83 -16.32 -3.53
C GLU A 129 -4.05 -15.04 -2.73
N LEU A 130 -3.36 -14.85 -1.59
CA LEU A 130 -3.45 -13.60 -0.85
C LEU A 130 -2.71 -12.46 -1.56
N PHE A 131 -1.55 -12.73 -2.17
CA PHE A 131 -0.78 -11.70 -2.88
C PHE A 131 -1.48 -11.21 -4.15
N ARG A 132 -2.41 -11.98 -4.74
CA ARG A 132 -3.32 -11.48 -5.79
C ARG A 132 -4.00 -10.17 -5.40
N TYR A 133 -4.34 -9.96 -4.13
CA TYR A 133 -4.89 -8.67 -3.66
C TYR A 133 -4.00 -7.48 -4.04
N CYS A 134 -2.67 -7.66 -3.97
CA CYS A 134 -1.69 -6.63 -4.27
C CYS A 134 -1.52 -6.39 -5.77
N SER A 135 -1.88 -7.37 -6.61
CA SER A 135 -1.79 -7.30 -8.07
C SER A 135 -3.14 -7.15 -8.77
N LEU A 136 -4.25 -7.02 -8.03
CA LEU A 136 -5.58 -6.78 -8.59
C LEU A 136 -5.59 -5.46 -9.38
N PRO A 137 -5.94 -5.48 -10.69
CA PRO A 137 -6.02 -4.27 -11.50
C PRO A 137 -6.95 -3.20 -10.92
N GLU A 138 -8.05 -3.63 -10.28
CA GLU A 138 -9.02 -2.76 -9.63
C GLU A 138 -8.39 -1.98 -8.46
N ILE A 139 -7.50 -2.61 -7.69
CA ILE A 139 -6.75 -1.96 -6.60
C ILE A 139 -5.66 -1.06 -7.19
N LEU A 140 -4.83 -1.60 -8.09
CA LEU A 140 -3.67 -0.91 -8.65
C LEU A 140 -4.05 0.37 -9.38
N LYS A 141 -5.19 0.37 -10.10
CA LYS A 141 -5.74 1.56 -10.78
C LYS A 141 -5.92 2.76 -9.84
N TYR A 142 -6.37 2.52 -8.60
CA TYR A 142 -6.51 3.58 -7.60
C TYR A 142 -5.18 3.87 -6.88
N VAL A 143 -4.38 2.85 -6.58
CA VAL A 143 -3.05 3.01 -5.94
C VAL A 143 -2.16 3.94 -6.76
N GLU A 144 -2.14 3.79 -8.09
CA GLU A 144 -1.35 4.62 -9.00
C GLU A 144 -1.67 6.13 -8.86
N CYS A 145 -2.91 6.48 -8.46
CA CYS A 145 -3.31 7.87 -8.23
C CYS A 145 -2.55 8.53 -7.08
N PHE A 146 -1.92 7.75 -6.19
CA PHE A 146 -1.15 8.23 -5.05
C PHE A 146 0.36 7.99 -5.27
N THR A 147 0.74 6.77 -5.66
CA THR A 147 2.14 6.35 -5.81
C THR A 147 2.76 6.73 -7.15
N GLY A 148 1.96 6.93 -8.19
CA GLY A 148 2.43 6.91 -9.57
C GLY A 148 2.67 5.47 -10.09
N PRO A 149 3.21 5.33 -11.31
CA PRO A 149 3.17 4.07 -12.06
C PRO A 149 4.13 3.00 -11.54
N ASN A 150 5.16 3.38 -10.79
CA ASN A 150 6.14 2.43 -10.25
C ASN A 150 5.70 2.04 -8.83
N ILE A 151 4.92 0.96 -8.72
CA ILE A 151 4.24 0.59 -7.48
C ILE A 151 4.99 -0.54 -6.78
N MET A 152 5.28 -0.38 -5.49
CA MET A 152 5.78 -1.45 -4.61
C MET A 152 4.75 -1.79 -3.55
N ALA A 153 4.46 -3.08 -3.37
CA ALA A 153 3.69 -3.60 -2.24
C ALA A 153 4.64 -3.77 -1.03
N MET A 154 4.54 -2.86 -0.06
CA MET A 154 5.53 -2.74 1.03
C MET A 154 5.20 -3.60 2.24
N HIS A 155 3.91 -3.71 2.57
CA HIS A 155 3.48 -4.42 3.78
C HIS A 155 2.07 -4.97 3.59
N THR A 156 1.89 -6.23 3.94
CA THR A 156 0.67 -7.00 3.68
C THR A 156 0.07 -7.50 4.99
N MET A 157 -1.25 -7.38 5.14
CA MET A 157 -1.96 -7.85 6.33
C MET A 157 -3.34 -8.38 6.00
N LEU A 158 -3.72 -9.49 6.61
CA LEU A 158 -5.11 -9.92 6.74
C LEU A 158 -5.46 -9.96 8.22
N ILE A 159 -6.46 -9.17 8.59
CA ILE A 159 -6.84 -8.88 9.96
C ILE A 159 -8.13 -9.64 10.27
N ASN A 160 -8.06 -10.58 11.22
CA ASN A 160 -9.18 -11.39 11.69
C ASN A 160 -9.54 -10.98 13.12
N LYS A 161 -10.26 -9.87 13.25
CA LYS A 161 -10.45 -9.19 14.55
C LYS A 161 -11.39 -10.00 15.47
N PRO A 162 -10.92 -10.46 16.64
CA PRO A 162 -11.70 -11.31 17.54
C PRO A 162 -12.85 -10.56 18.23
N PRO A 163 -13.90 -11.29 18.68
CA PRO A 163 -14.87 -10.78 19.65
C PRO A 163 -14.20 -10.22 20.90
N ASP A 164 -14.75 -9.13 21.42
CA ASP A 164 -14.26 -8.46 22.63
C ASP A 164 -15.09 -8.91 23.83
N SER A 165 -14.52 -9.77 24.69
CA SER A 165 -15.17 -10.32 25.89
C SER A 165 -15.36 -9.32 27.03
N GLY A 166 -15.38 -8.01 26.75
CA GLY A 166 -15.47 -6.96 27.77
C GLY A 166 -14.14 -6.28 28.10
N LYS A 167 -13.02 -6.95 27.82
CA LYS A 167 -11.66 -6.54 28.22
C LYS A 167 -11.00 -5.48 27.33
N LYS A 168 -11.69 -5.01 26.28
CA LYS A 168 -11.16 -4.01 25.33
C LYS A 168 -9.87 -4.44 24.64
N THR A 169 -9.60 -5.74 24.52
CA THR A 169 -8.38 -6.31 23.92
C THR A 169 -8.40 -6.27 22.40
N SER A 170 -9.58 -6.18 21.78
CA SER A 170 -9.72 -6.20 20.33
C SER A 170 -9.55 -4.83 19.66
N ARG A 171 -9.47 -3.73 20.43
CA ARG A 171 -9.38 -2.38 19.88
C ARG A 171 -7.94 -2.09 19.43
N HIS A 172 -7.79 -1.41 18.30
CA HIS A 172 -6.50 -0.89 17.86
C HIS A 172 -6.43 0.59 18.25
N PRO A 173 -5.44 1.04 19.04
CA PRO A 173 -5.32 2.45 19.42
C PRO A 173 -5.23 3.37 18.20
N LEU A 174 -5.52 4.65 18.44
CA LEU A 174 -5.28 5.67 17.43
C LEU A 174 -3.77 5.76 17.16
N HIS A 175 -3.38 5.61 15.91
CA HIS A 175 -1.99 5.55 15.47
C HIS A 175 -1.84 6.15 14.06
N GLN A 176 -0.59 6.23 13.60
CA GLN A 176 -0.21 6.59 12.23
C GLN A 176 0.66 5.45 11.72
N ASP A 177 0.31 4.87 10.58
CA ASP A 177 1.05 3.74 10.01
C ASP A 177 2.50 4.10 9.71
N LEU A 178 2.77 5.36 9.34
CA LEU A 178 4.13 5.83 9.05
C LEU A 178 5.10 5.63 10.21
N HIS A 179 4.61 5.49 11.45
CA HIS A 179 5.44 5.15 12.61
C HIS A 179 6.25 3.87 12.37
N TYR A 180 5.67 2.89 11.67
CA TYR A 180 6.30 1.59 11.39
C TYR A 180 7.11 1.58 10.08
N PHE A 181 7.06 2.65 9.28
CA PHE A 181 7.67 2.70 7.96
C PHE A 181 8.91 3.59 7.93
N PRO A 182 10.12 3.02 7.76
CA PRO A 182 11.36 3.78 7.65
C PRO A 182 11.65 4.23 6.22
N PHE A 183 10.63 4.59 5.42
CA PHE A 183 10.78 5.08 4.04
C PHE A 183 9.90 6.30 3.73
N ARG A 184 10.34 7.12 2.78
CA ARG A 184 9.82 8.46 2.45
C ARG A 184 9.85 8.75 0.94
N PRO A 185 9.11 9.75 0.42
CA PRO A 185 8.18 10.66 1.11
C PRO A 185 6.83 10.00 1.43
N SER A 186 6.17 10.43 2.51
CA SER A 186 4.88 9.86 2.96
C SER A 186 3.74 10.05 1.96
N ASN A 187 3.76 11.15 1.20
CA ASN A 187 2.71 11.46 0.23
C ASN A 187 2.67 10.47 -0.95
N SER A 188 3.76 9.73 -1.16
CA SER A 188 3.86 8.66 -2.17
C SER A 188 3.57 7.29 -1.60
N ILE A 189 2.92 7.20 -0.43
CA ILE A 189 2.54 5.96 0.25
C ILE A 189 1.03 5.98 0.49
N VAL A 190 0.38 4.85 0.26
CA VAL A 190 -1.06 4.69 0.48
C VAL A 190 -1.39 3.31 1.03
N CYS A 191 -2.28 3.24 2.03
CA CYS A 191 -2.88 1.99 2.45
C CYS A 191 -4.14 1.72 1.64
N ALA A 192 -4.27 0.54 1.03
CA ALA A 192 -5.54 0.03 0.52
C ALA A 192 -6.06 -1.03 1.50
N TRP A 193 -7.19 -0.76 2.14
CA TRP A 193 -7.82 -1.66 3.10
C TRP A 193 -9.23 -2.03 2.63
N THR A 194 -9.50 -3.32 2.49
CA THR A 194 -10.74 -3.83 1.91
C THR A 194 -11.52 -4.66 2.92
N ALA A 195 -12.82 -4.37 3.01
CA ALA A 195 -13.77 -5.08 3.83
C ALA A 195 -14.09 -6.46 3.22
N MET A 196 -13.84 -7.55 3.96
CA MET A 196 -14.11 -8.93 3.51
C MET A 196 -15.49 -9.45 3.92
N GLU A 197 -16.28 -8.58 4.53
CA GLU A 197 -17.65 -8.77 5.04
C GLU A 197 -18.24 -7.38 5.34
N HIS A 198 -19.51 -7.31 5.77
CA HIS A 198 -20.07 -6.06 6.27
C HIS A 198 -19.36 -5.62 7.57
N ILE A 199 -18.91 -4.37 7.63
CA ILE A 199 -18.12 -3.83 8.74
C ILE A 199 -18.74 -2.52 9.22
N ASP A 200 -19.10 -2.49 10.50
CA ASP A 200 -19.81 -1.40 11.14
C ASP A 200 -19.23 -1.06 12.52
N ARG A 201 -19.92 -0.17 13.23
CA ARG A 201 -19.52 0.23 14.59
C ARG A 201 -19.59 -0.92 15.59
N ASN A 202 -20.45 -1.92 15.34
CA ASN A 202 -20.67 -3.04 16.25
C ASN A 202 -19.53 -4.05 16.15
N ASN A 203 -19.06 -4.39 14.95
CA ASN A 203 -17.97 -5.35 14.75
C ASN A 203 -16.56 -4.71 14.66
N GLY A 204 -16.47 -3.40 14.88
CA GLY A 204 -15.19 -2.69 15.07
C GLY A 204 -14.58 -2.19 13.76
N CYS A 205 -15.35 -1.38 13.04
CA CYS A 205 -14.88 -0.61 11.89
C CYS A 205 -13.70 0.31 12.22
N LEU A 206 -13.04 0.79 11.17
CA LEU A 206 -12.03 1.84 11.29
C LEU A 206 -12.67 3.14 11.78
N VAL A 207 -11.91 3.86 12.59
CA VAL A 207 -12.18 5.23 13.02
C VAL A 207 -11.04 6.09 12.52
N VAL A 208 -11.35 7.17 11.81
CA VAL A 208 -10.36 8.13 11.29
C VAL A 208 -10.61 9.51 11.86
N LEU A 209 -9.56 10.31 11.98
CA LEU A 209 -9.62 11.73 12.30
C LEU A 209 -9.28 12.51 11.01
N PRO A 210 -10.28 13.00 10.26
CA PRO A 210 -10.05 13.64 8.98
C PRO A 210 -9.09 14.83 9.08
N GLY A 211 -8.25 15.02 8.06
CA GLY A 211 -7.32 16.15 7.95
C GLY A 211 -6.02 15.98 8.75
N THR A 212 -5.94 15.03 9.67
CA THR A 212 -4.74 14.80 10.51
C THR A 212 -3.51 14.35 9.71
N HIS A 213 -3.70 13.81 8.51
CA HIS A 213 -2.62 13.46 7.58
C HIS A 213 -1.73 14.65 7.15
N LYS A 214 -2.21 15.88 7.34
CA LYS A 214 -1.47 17.14 7.09
C LYS A 214 -0.50 17.50 8.22
N GLY A 215 -0.68 16.89 9.39
CA GLY A 215 0.19 17.07 10.55
C GLY A 215 1.46 16.24 10.46
N PRO A 216 2.41 16.46 11.38
CA PRO A 216 3.63 15.66 11.44
C PRO A 216 3.36 14.23 11.92
N LEU A 217 4.36 13.37 11.78
CA LEU A 217 4.41 12.10 12.52
C LEU A 217 4.49 12.40 14.02
N LYS A 218 3.50 11.95 14.78
CA LYS A 218 3.45 12.07 16.24
C LYS A 218 4.33 10.98 16.90
N PRO A 219 4.76 11.15 18.16
CA PRO A 219 5.33 10.06 18.94
C PRO A 219 4.26 9.01 19.29
N HIS A 220 4.66 7.73 19.26
CA HIS A 220 3.82 6.59 19.64
C HIS A 220 4.46 5.81 20.78
N ASP A 221 3.64 5.33 21.70
CA ASP A 221 4.06 4.45 22.79
C ASP A 221 2.92 3.46 23.11
N TYR A 222 3.19 2.43 23.90
CA TYR A 222 2.18 1.48 24.35
C TYR A 222 1.13 2.19 25.23
N PRO A 223 -0.16 2.11 24.86
CA PRO A 223 -1.23 2.64 25.68
C PRO A 223 -1.24 2.01 27.08
N GLN A 224 -1.43 2.84 28.11
CA GLN A 224 -1.58 2.38 29.49
C GLN A 224 -3.02 1.89 29.74
N TRP A 225 -3.36 0.73 29.18
CA TRP A 225 -4.70 0.15 29.25
C TRP A 225 -4.80 -1.04 30.22
N GLU A 226 -5.89 -1.09 30.98
CA GLU A 226 -6.26 -2.26 31.77
C GLU A 226 -6.45 -3.49 30.87
N GLY A 227 -5.81 -4.61 31.23
CA GLY A 227 -5.84 -5.86 30.44
C GLY A 227 -4.70 -6.02 29.45
N GLY A 228 -3.80 -5.04 29.35
CA GLY A 228 -2.64 -5.07 28.46
C GLY A 228 -2.99 -4.65 27.03
N VAL A 229 -1.95 -4.48 26.22
CA VAL A 229 -2.04 -4.11 24.81
C VAL A 229 -1.30 -5.16 23.99
N ASN A 230 -1.82 -5.50 22.80
CA ASN A 230 -1.12 -6.40 21.90
C ASN A 230 0.26 -5.83 21.52
N ILE A 231 1.23 -6.71 21.32
CA ILE A 231 2.56 -6.35 20.84
C ILE A 231 2.43 -5.62 19.49
N MET A 232 3.22 -4.56 19.29
CA MET A 232 3.16 -3.65 18.13
C MET A 232 1.87 -2.83 17.98
N PHE A 233 1.09 -2.63 19.04
CA PHE A 233 -0.09 -1.74 19.01
C PHE A 233 0.23 -0.42 19.74
N HIS A 234 1.20 0.34 19.20
CA HIS A 234 1.54 1.66 19.74
C HIS A 234 0.45 2.69 19.41
N GLY A 235 0.08 3.50 20.39
CA GLY A 235 -0.87 4.60 20.25
C GLY A 235 -0.19 5.95 20.31
N ILE A 236 -0.79 6.94 19.63
CA ILE A 236 -0.39 8.34 19.74
C ILE A 236 -0.66 8.82 21.17
N GLN A 237 0.35 9.46 21.77
CA GLN A 237 0.26 9.98 23.13
C GLN A 237 -0.49 11.32 23.21
N ASP A 238 -0.48 12.10 22.12
CA ASP A 238 -1.08 13.42 22.07
C ASP A 238 -1.77 13.69 20.72
N TYR A 239 -3.09 13.72 20.75
CA TYR A 239 -3.95 14.16 19.66
C TYR A 239 -5.08 15.02 20.22
N ASP A 240 -5.54 16.00 19.45
CA ASP A 240 -6.70 16.80 19.85
C ASP A 240 -7.95 15.94 19.86
N GLU A 241 -8.47 15.68 21.07
CA GLU A 241 -9.66 14.86 21.29
C GLU A 241 -10.94 15.49 20.72
N ASN A 242 -10.92 16.80 20.46
CA ASN A 242 -12.04 17.52 19.86
C ASN A 242 -12.14 17.28 18.34
N ASN A 243 -11.13 16.67 17.72
CA ASN A 243 -11.22 16.31 16.30
C ASN A 243 -12.40 15.36 16.06
N ALA A 244 -13.27 15.78 15.14
CA ALA A 244 -14.42 14.98 14.75
C ALA A 244 -13.97 13.62 14.21
N ARG A 245 -14.48 12.54 14.81
CA ARG A 245 -14.16 11.18 14.40
C ARG A 245 -15.16 10.68 13.38
N VAL A 246 -14.67 10.14 12.26
CA VAL A 246 -15.50 9.47 11.27
C VAL A 246 -15.34 7.96 11.43
N HIS A 247 -16.46 7.23 11.50
CA HIS A 247 -16.46 5.77 11.57
C HIS A 247 -16.77 5.24 10.17
N LEU A 248 -15.88 4.42 9.62
CA LEU A 248 -15.98 3.94 8.25
C LEU A 248 -16.83 2.67 8.20
N VAL A 249 -18.15 2.84 8.07
CA VAL A 249 -19.06 1.72 7.79
C VAL A 249 -18.91 1.32 6.33
N MET A 250 -18.61 0.04 6.10
CA MET A 250 -18.21 -0.51 4.81
C MET A 250 -18.94 -1.81 4.54
N GLU A 251 -19.42 -1.98 3.31
CA GLU A 251 -19.94 -3.25 2.83
C GLU A 251 -18.81 -4.15 2.35
N LYS A 252 -19.10 -5.44 2.20
CA LYS A 252 -18.16 -6.40 1.60
C LYS A 252 -17.71 -5.88 0.22
N GLY A 253 -16.41 -5.92 -0.04
CA GLY A 253 -15.80 -5.45 -1.29
C GLY A 253 -15.53 -3.94 -1.35
N ASP A 254 -16.01 -3.14 -0.39
CA ASP A 254 -15.59 -1.75 -0.25
C ASP A 254 -14.11 -1.66 0.12
N THR A 255 -13.41 -0.68 -0.44
CA THR A 255 -12.00 -0.39 -0.15
C THR A 255 -11.84 1.05 0.31
N VAL A 256 -11.15 1.26 1.42
CA VAL A 256 -10.66 2.58 1.83
C VAL A 256 -9.19 2.72 1.46
N PHE A 257 -8.87 3.82 0.78
CA PHE A 257 -7.52 4.30 0.58
C PHE A 257 -7.23 5.38 1.61
N PHE A 258 -6.09 5.33 2.29
CA PHE A 258 -5.72 6.37 3.25
C PHE A 258 -4.22 6.60 3.39
N HIS A 259 -3.88 7.84 3.75
CA HIS A 259 -2.52 8.32 3.90
C HIS A 259 -1.88 7.79 5.19
N PRO A 260 -0.58 7.44 5.21
CA PRO A 260 0.05 6.80 6.39
C PRO A 260 0.17 7.73 7.61
N LEU A 261 0.03 9.05 7.44
CA LEU A 261 -0.08 10.02 8.54
C LEU A 261 -1.51 10.26 9.02
N LEU A 262 -2.53 9.67 8.39
CA LEU A 262 -3.89 9.79 8.89
C LEU A 262 -4.00 9.10 10.25
N ILE A 263 -4.40 9.85 11.27
CA ILE A 263 -4.66 9.28 12.59
C ILE A 263 -5.91 8.41 12.49
N HIS A 264 -5.72 7.12 12.75
CA HIS A 264 -6.81 6.16 12.67
C HIS A 264 -6.63 5.03 13.68
N GLY A 265 -7.69 4.28 13.93
CA GLY A 265 -7.69 3.12 14.81
C GLY A 265 -8.91 2.25 14.52
N SER A 266 -9.19 1.26 15.37
CA SER A 266 -10.41 0.46 15.23
C SER A 266 -11.12 0.27 16.57
N GLY A 267 -12.45 0.34 16.50
CA GLY A 267 -13.31 0.15 17.67
C GLY A 267 -13.27 -1.28 18.21
N ARG A 268 -13.95 -1.52 19.34
CA ARG A 268 -14.13 -2.88 19.88
C ARG A 268 -15.04 -3.69 18.97
N ASN A 269 -14.78 -4.99 18.83
CA ASN A 269 -15.70 -5.90 18.14
C ASN A 269 -16.66 -6.47 19.19
N LYS A 270 -17.87 -5.94 19.27
CA LYS A 270 -18.91 -6.36 20.22
C LYS A 270 -19.76 -7.53 19.71
N SER A 271 -19.52 -7.96 18.47
CA SER A 271 -20.20 -9.11 17.88
C SER A 271 -19.60 -10.43 18.37
N GLN A 272 -20.28 -11.54 18.06
CA GLN A 272 -19.78 -12.89 18.34
C GLN A 272 -18.85 -13.43 17.23
N GLY A 273 -18.80 -12.76 16.08
CA GLY A 273 -18.01 -13.17 14.92
C GLY A 273 -16.63 -12.53 14.89
N PHE A 274 -15.72 -13.14 14.13
CA PHE A 274 -14.43 -12.53 13.82
C PHE A 274 -14.54 -11.68 12.57
N ARG A 275 -14.15 -10.41 12.67
CA ARG A 275 -14.30 -9.42 11.59
C ARG A 275 -13.06 -9.41 10.69
N LYS A 276 -13.23 -9.80 9.43
CA LYS A 276 -12.13 -9.90 8.46
C LYS A 276 -11.97 -8.66 7.57
N ALA A 277 -10.70 -8.32 7.33
CA ALA A 277 -10.31 -7.36 6.31
C ALA A 277 -8.92 -7.68 5.78
N ILE A 278 -8.65 -7.36 4.52
CA ILE A 278 -7.34 -7.51 3.88
C ILE A 278 -6.79 -6.13 3.53
N SER A 279 -5.48 -5.95 3.63
CA SER A 279 -4.85 -4.68 3.33
C SER A 279 -3.43 -4.83 2.82
N CYS A 280 -3.02 -3.82 2.04
CA CYS A 280 -1.66 -3.64 1.58
C CYS A 280 -1.30 -2.15 1.64
N HIS A 281 -0.11 -1.86 2.15
CA HIS A 281 0.52 -0.55 2.03
C HIS A 281 1.39 -0.55 0.79
N PHE A 282 1.12 0.38 -0.11
CA PHE A 282 1.88 0.59 -1.34
C PHE A 282 2.73 1.85 -1.25
N ALA A 283 3.85 1.87 -1.95
CA ALA A 283 4.72 3.03 -2.10
C ALA A 283 5.19 3.20 -3.55
N ASP A 284 5.54 4.43 -3.94
CA ASP A 284 6.32 4.69 -5.15
C ASP A 284 7.68 3.97 -5.02
N ALA A 285 8.14 3.28 -6.06
CA ALA A 285 9.45 2.66 -6.11
C ALA A 285 10.62 3.67 -5.96
N ASN A 286 10.37 4.96 -6.19
CA ASN A 286 11.32 6.03 -5.95
C ASN A 286 11.38 6.48 -4.48
N CYS A 287 10.59 5.89 -3.58
CA CYS A 287 10.76 6.09 -2.16
C CYS A 287 12.16 5.64 -1.70
N HIS A 288 12.70 6.31 -0.70
CA HIS A 288 13.99 5.99 -0.11
C HIS A 288 13.85 5.70 1.37
N TYR A 289 14.69 4.80 1.87
CA TYR A 289 14.80 4.52 3.29
C TYR A 289 15.46 5.69 4.04
N ILE A 290 15.02 5.93 5.27
CA ILE A 290 15.60 6.92 6.17
C ILE A 290 16.30 6.23 7.34
N ASP A 291 17.30 6.90 7.90
CA ASP A 291 17.80 6.53 9.22
C ASP A 291 16.80 7.00 10.29
N VAL A 292 16.54 6.14 11.26
CA VAL A 292 15.56 6.38 12.33
C VAL A 292 16.21 6.58 13.68
N GLU A 293 17.54 6.45 13.80
CA GLU A 293 18.29 6.75 15.02
C GLU A 293 18.06 8.20 15.46
N GLY A 294 17.76 8.41 16.75
CA GLY A 294 17.45 9.74 17.30
C GLY A 294 16.10 10.34 16.87
N THR A 295 15.25 9.58 16.16
CA THR A 295 13.91 10.00 15.76
C THR A 295 12.81 9.37 16.63
N SER A 296 11.56 9.80 16.46
CA SER A 296 10.41 9.17 17.12
C SER A 296 10.15 7.71 16.69
N GLN A 297 10.85 7.21 15.66
CA GLN A 297 10.76 5.82 15.18
C GLN A 297 11.93 4.94 15.68
N GLU A 298 12.83 5.47 16.51
CA GLU A 298 13.95 4.68 17.04
C GLU A 298 13.48 3.51 17.92
N ASN A 299 12.38 3.71 18.67
CA ASN A 299 11.78 2.69 19.52
C ASN A 299 11.34 1.46 18.72
N ILE A 300 10.67 1.66 17.58
CA ILE A 300 10.17 0.56 16.76
C ILE A 300 11.32 -0.20 16.10
N ALA A 301 12.38 0.51 15.68
CA ALA A 301 13.58 -0.12 15.16
C ALA A 301 14.23 -1.06 16.18
N LYS A 302 14.38 -0.60 17.44
CA LYS A 302 14.91 -1.42 18.54
C LYS A 302 14.03 -2.63 18.81
N GLU A 303 12.71 -2.47 18.79
CA GLU A 303 11.78 -3.58 19.02
C GLU A 303 11.84 -4.63 17.90
N VAL A 304 11.83 -4.20 16.63
CA VAL A 304 11.96 -5.09 15.47
C VAL A 304 13.28 -5.86 15.53
N VAL A 305 14.41 -5.17 15.79
CA VAL A 305 15.71 -5.83 15.96
C VAL A 305 15.65 -6.87 17.06
N ASN A 306 15.10 -6.53 18.23
CA ASN A 306 14.95 -7.47 19.34
C ASN A 306 14.09 -8.70 18.99
N MET A 307 13.01 -8.52 18.23
CA MET A 307 12.17 -9.62 17.77
C MET A 307 12.90 -10.54 16.78
N VAL A 308 13.59 -9.98 15.79
CA VAL A 308 14.37 -10.74 14.81
C VAL A 308 15.51 -11.49 15.48
N SER A 309 16.24 -10.83 16.39
CA SER A 309 17.30 -11.46 17.18
C SER A 309 16.79 -12.62 18.03
N LYS A 310 15.61 -12.50 18.67
CA LYS A 310 14.99 -13.60 19.42
C LYS A 310 14.56 -14.75 18.52
N LYS A 311 14.00 -14.46 17.34
CA LYS A 311 13.47 -15.46 16.41
C LYS A 311 14.59 -16.23 15.69
N HIS A 312 15.71 -15.58 15.40
CA HIS A 312 16.78 -16.15 14.58
C HIS A 312 18.13 -16.31 15.31
N GLY A 313 18.25 -15.89 16.57
CA GLY A 313 19.44 -16.12 17.40
C GLY A 313 20.66 -15.25 17.08
N PHE A 314 20.50 -14.20 16.26
CA PHE A 314 21.60 -13.29 15.92
C PHE A 314 21.82 -12.24 17.04
N LYS A 315 23.08 -12.06 17.47
CA LYS A 315 23.45 -11.12 18.55
C LYS A 315 23.86 -9.72 18.06
N ASP A 316 24.14 -9.55 16.78
CA ASP A 316 24.53 -8.28 16.15
C ASP A 316 23.72 -8.06 14.88
N ILE A 317 22.58 -7.40 15.01
CA ILE A 317 21.78 -6.92 13.89
C ILE A 317 21.89 -5.40 13.94
N THR A 318 22.89 -4.83 13.27
CA THR A 318 22.85 -3.41 12.94
C THR A 318 21.65 -3.19 12.00
N LEU A 319 20.96 -2.07 12.13
CA LEU A 319 19.85 -1.62 11.25
C LEU A 319 20.14 -1.75 9.74
N LYS A 320 21.40 -1.94 9.34
CA LYS A 320 21.84 -2.38 8.01
C LYS A 320 21.21 -3.70 7.51
N ILE A 321 20.61 -4.54 8.35
CA ILE A 321 19.86 -5.72 7.85
C ILE A 321 18.47 -5.36 7.31
N LEU A 322 17.86 -4.25 7.73
CA LEU A 322 16.72 -3.68 7.00
C LEU A 322 17.15 -3.13 5.62
N LYS A 323 18.41 -2.71 5.52
CA LYS A 323 19.07 -2.40 4.24
C LYS A 323 19.36 -3.67 3.41
N TYR A 324 19.54 -4.85 4.01
CA TYR A 324 19.65 -6.12 3.26
C TYR A 324 18.33 -6.56 2.59
N MET A 325 17.18 -5.99 2.98
CA MET A 325 15.95 -6.14 2.20
C MET A 325 15.96 -5.31 0.89
N GLU A 326 17.00 -4.50 0.63
CA GLU A 326 17.29 -3.93 -0.70
C GLU A 326 17.45 -5.01 -1.79
N CYS A 327 17.74 -6.28 -1.44
CA CYS A 327 17.86 -7.36 -2.42
C CYS A 327 16.53 -7.87 -3.01
N PHE A 328 15.36 -7.41 -2.54
CA PHE A 328 14.06 -7.89 -3.04
C PHE A 328 13.37 -6.96 -4.04
N THR A 329 14.03 -5.87 -4.47
CA THR A 329 13.48 -4.95 -5.47
C THR A 329 14.37 -4.90 -6.72
N GLY A 330 14.21 -5.90 -7.60
CA GLY A 330 14.80 -5.97 -8.94
C GLY A 330 14.36 -7.26 -9.66
N PRO A 331 14.19 -7.27 -11.00
CA PRO A 331 13.37 -8.26 -11.73
C PRO A 331 13.93 -9.69 -11.83
N ASN A 332 14.94 -10.08 -11.04
CA ASN A 332 15.53 -11.42 -11.08
C ASN A 332 15.17 -12.24 -9.84
N ILE A 333 14.00 -12.87 -9.88
CA ILE A 333 13.69 -14.05 -9.06
C ILE A 333 14.37 -15.24 -9.76
N MET A 334 15.55 -15.63 -9.26
CA MET A 334 16.13 -17.00 -9.33
C MET A 334 17.60 -16.92 -8.89
N ALA A 335 17.88 -17.29 -7.63
CA ALA A 335 19.09 -17.96 -7.14
C ALA A 335 19.38 -17.58 -5.68
N MET A 336 18.87 -18.36 -4.73
CA MET A 336 19.62 -18.67 -3.49
C MET A 336 19.05 -19.93 -2.83
N HIS A 337 19.17 -21.05 -3.55
CA HIS A 337 19.39 -22.34 -2.91
C HIS A 337 20.77 -22.80 -3.36
N THR A 338 21.62 -23.20 -2.41
CA THR A 338 23.04 -23.62 -2.57
C THR A 338 24.05 -22.49 -2.36
N MET A 339 24.38 -22.16 -1.11
CA MET A 339 25.75 -21.83 -0.66
C MET A 339 25.79 -21.46 0.84
N LEU A 340 25.37 -22.36 1.74
CA LEU A 340 25.76 -22.28 3.16
C LEU A 340 25.94 -23.68 3.79
N ILE A 341 26.68 -24.54 3.10
CA ILE A 341 27.37 -25.67 3.75
C ILE A 341 28.75 -25.78 3.09
N ASN A 342 29.76 -25.24 3.76
CA ASN A 342 31.13 -25.78 3.86
C ASN A 342 32.02 -24.75 4.56
N LYS A 343 32.12 -24.85 5.89
CA LYS A 343 33.33 -24.39 6.59
C LYS A 343 34.46 -25.34 6.17
N PRO A 344 35.64 -24.85 5.72
CA PRO A 344 36.80 -25.72 5.58
C PRO A 344 37.31 -26.11 6.98
N PRO A 345 37.59 -27.41 7.24
CA PRO A 345 38.32 -27.79 8.43
C PRO A 345 39.79 -27.44 8.29
N ASP A 346 40.36 -27.26 9.47
CA ASP A 346 41.69 -26.79 9.80
C ASP A 346 42.84 -27.53 9.09
N SER A 347 43.92 -26.79 8.94
CA SER A 347 45.18 -27.18 8.31
C SER A 347 45.87 -28.37 9.01
N GLY A 348 46.02 -29.49 8.29
CA GLY A 348 46.81 -30.64 8.72
C GLY A 348 47.49 -31.33 7.53
N LYS A 349 48.81 -31.14 7.40
CA LYS A 349 49.65 -31.75 6.36
C LYS A 349 49.74 -33.27 6.52
N LYS A 350 49.56 -34.05 5.44
CA LYS A 350 50.60 -34.88 4.74
C LYS A 350 50.01 -36.03 3.90
N THR A 351 50.56 -36.16 2.66
CA THR A 351 50.74 -37.36 1.81
C THR A 351 49.48 -38.06 1.26
N SER A 352 49.35 -38.63 0.05
CA SER A 352 50.12 -38.73 -1.20
C SER A 352 49.29 -39.56 -2.22
N ARG A 353 49.52 -39.39 -3.54
CA ARG A 353 49.17 -40.29 -4.69
C ARG A 353 47.77 -40.21 -5.35
N HIS A 354 47.72 -39.56 -6.53
CA HIS A 354 47.31 -39.98 -7.90
C HIS A 354 46.37 -41.20 -8.18
N PRO A 355 45.74 -41.29 -9.38
CA PRO A 355 44.41 -40.76 -9.75
C PRO A 355 43.45 -41.87 -10.25
N LEU A 356 42.18 -41.57 -10.54
CA LEU A 356 41.34 -42.36 -11.47
C LEU A 356 40.15 -41.56 -12.01
N HIS A 357 40.09 -41.53 -13.34
CA HIS A 357 38.96 -41.12 -14.18
C HIS A 357 37.75 -42.04 -13.97
N GLN A 358 36.54 -41.49 -14.03
CA GLN A 358 35.42 -42.12 -14.72
C GLN A 358 34.32 -41.09 -15.03
N ASP A 359 33.97 -41.04 -16.31
CA ASP A 359 32.89 -40.27 -16.92
C ASP A 359 31.51 -40.71 -16.40
N LEU A 360 30.46 -39.92 -16.66
CA LEU A 360 29.26 -40.34 -17.41
C LEU A 360 28.20 -39.21 -17.50
N HIS A 361 27.93 -38.83 -18.76
CA HIS A 361 26.66 -38.42 -19.37
C HIS A 361 26.03 -37.03 -19.12
N TYR A 362 26.24 -36.16 -20.11
CA TYR A 362 25.30 -35.13 -20.57
C TYR A 362 24.55 -35.62 -21.82
N PHE A 363 23.23 -35.40 -21.88
CA PHE A 363 22.51 -35.22 -23.15
C PHE A 363 21.48 -34.09 -23.01
N PRO A 364 21.34 -33.19 -24.01
CA PRO A 364 20.57 -31.95 -23.91
C PRO A 364 19.22 -32.04 -24.64
N PHE A 365 18.20 -31.28 -24.22
CA PHE A 365 17.07 -30.95 -25.12
C PHE A 365 16.39 -29.60 -24.83
N ARG A 366 16.59 -28.70 -25.81
CA ARG A 366 15.88 -27.50 -26.32
C ARG A 366 14.72 -26.85 -25.54
N PRO A 367 14.74 -25.49 -25.40
CA PRO A 367 13.53 -24.66 -25.43
C PRO A 367 13.22 -24.21 -26.88
N SER A 368 11.95 -24.24 -27.26
CA SER A 368 11.44 -23.70 -28.53
C SER A 368 10.99 -22.24 -28.39
N ASN A 369 11.56 -21.38 -29.25
CA ASN A 369 11.16 -20.05 -29.75
C ASN A 369 9.79 -19.50 -29.25
N SER A 370 9.67 -18.29 -28.72
CA SER A 370 10.02 -16.97 -29.28
C SER A 370 9.73 -15.94 -28.17
N THR A 371 10.44 -14.84 -27.93
CA THR A 371 11.12 -13.89 -28.81
C THR A 371 12.28 -13.27 -28.04
N VAL A 372 13.46 -13.25 -28.66
CA VAL A 372 14.67 -12.59 -28.18
C VAL A 372 14.66 -11.13 -28.63
N CYS A 373 14.95 -10.20 -27.72
CA CYS A 373 15.72 -8.99 -28.01
C CYS A 373 16.39 -8.56 -26.69
N ALA A 374 17.58 -9.09 -26.38
CA ALA A 374 18.89 -8.57 -26.76
C ALA A 374 19.26 -7.27 -26.04
N CYS A 375 20.04 -7.40 -24.97
CA CYS A 375 21.19 -6.53 -24.70
C CYS A 375 22.24 -7.33 -23.92
N THR A 376 23.32 -7.64 -24.65
CA THR A 376 24.50 -8.36 -24.21
C THR A 376 25.45 -7.40 -23.49
N ALA A 377 25.96 -7.85 -22.34
CA ALA A 377 27.28 -7.60 -21.75
C ALA A 377 27.88 -6.17 -21.75
N MET A 378 28.16 -5.68 -20.54
CA MET A 378 29.46 -5.07 -20.21
C MET A 378 29.72 -5.26 -18.70
N GLU A 379 30.30 -6.40 -18.34
CA GLU A 379 31.08 -6.54 -17.11
C GLU A 379 32.50 -6.07 -17.44
N HIS A 380 32.89 -4.92 -16.87
CA HIS A 380 34.25 -4.57 -16.47
C HIS A 380 34.21 -3.11 -15.98
N ILE A 381 34.27 -2.90 -14.67
CA ILE A 381 34.64 -1.60 -14.09
C ILE A 381 35.97 -1.80 -13.40
N ASP A 382 37.01 -1.33 -14.07
CA ASP A 382 38.33 -1.09 -13.52
C ASP A 382 38.39 0.34 -12.96
N TRP A 383 39.00 0.50 -11.80
CA TRP A 383 39.13 1.78 -11.12
C TRP A 383 40.42 2.45 -11.57
N ASN A 384 40.33 3.53 -12.36
CA ASN A 384 41.18 4.73 -12.20
C ASN A 384 41.00 5.77 -13.34
N ASN A 385 40.97 7.04 -12.91
CA ASN A 385 41.40 8.26 -13.59
C ASN A 385 40.80 8.68 -14.94
N GLY A 386 40.28 9.91 -14.94
CA GLY A 386 40.61 10.90 -15.97
C GLY A 386 39.52 11.27 -16.96
N CYS A 387 39.12 12.54 -16.91
CA CYS A 387 38.25 13.26 -17.85
C CYS A 387 38.42 12.91 -19.34
N LEU A 388 37.31 12.81 -20.08
CA LEU A 388 37.04 13.63 -21.28
C LEU A 388 35.65 13.35 -21.85
N ALA A 389 34.93 14.43 -22.17
CA ALA A 389 33.64 14.43 -22.84
C ALA A 389 33.79 14.18 -24.35
N VAL A 390 32.86 13.41 -24.95
CA VAL A 390 32.64 13.37 -26.40
C VAL A 390 31.15 13.22 -26.72
N LEU A 391 30.64 14.10 -27.59
CA LEU A 391 29.28 14.18 -28.14
C LEU A 391 28.99 13.06 -29.17
N PRO A 392 27.74 12.63 -29.40
CA PRO A 392 27.42 11.74 -30.52
C PRO A 392 27.15 12.52 -31.82
N GLY A 393 27.92 12.17 -32.85
CA GLY A 393 27.73 12.62 -34.23
C GLY A 393 26.66 11.83 -34.99
N THR A 394 26.06 12.54 -35.93
CA THR A 394 25.07 12.17 -36.94
C THR A 394 25.56 11.13 -37.95
N HIS A 395 24.67 10.26 -38.46
CA HIS A 395 24.53 10.04 -39.91
C HIS A 395 23.17 9.42 -40.30
N ARG A 396 22.63 9.93 -41.41
CA ARG A 396 21.32 9.65 -42.05
C ARG A 396 21.41 8.47 -43.03
N GLY A 397 20.26 7.82 -43.32
CA GLY A 397 20.03 7.11 -44.58
C GLY A 397 18.80 6.17 -44.56
N PRO A 398 17.78 6.35 -45.42
CA PRO A 398 16.49 5.65 -45.31
C PRO A 398 16.31 4.51 -46.32
N LEU A 399 15.43 3.56 -46.01
CA LEU A 399 14.87 2.61 -46.99
C LEU A 399 13.34 2.51 -46.81
N LYS A 400 12.63 2.88 -47.88
CA LYS A 400 11.21 2.60 -48.14
C LYS A 400 11.10 1.24 -48.84
N LEU A 401 9.99 0.52 -48.65
CA LEU A 401 8.99 0.17 -49.69
C LEU A 401 8.03 -0.94 -49.21
N HIS A 402 6.72 -0.65 -49.33
CA HIS A 402 5.60 -1.50 -49.81
C HIS A 402 5.22 -2.78 -49.03
N ASP A 403 3.98 -3.27 -48.99
CA ASP A 403 2.62 -2.80 -49.29
C ASP A 403 1.67 -3.88 -48.71
N ASP A 404 0.45 -3.46 -48.39
CA ASP A 404 -0.81 -4.22 -48.45
C ASP A 404 -0.99 -5.56 -47.72
N LEU A 405 -1.94 -5.58 -46.78
CA LEU A 405 -3.16 -6.42 -46.88
C LEU A 405 -4.19 -5.98 -45.82
N GLN A 406 -5.43 -5.78 -46.28
CA GLN A 406 -6.59 -5.30 -45.55
C GLN A 406 -7.73 -6.34 -45.67
N TRP A 407 -8.65 -6.35 -44.68
CA TRP A 407 -9.99 -7.01 -44.66
C TRP A 407 -10.01 -8.56 -44.48
N GLU A 408 -10.95 -9.22 -43.77
CA GLU A 408 -12.32 -8.92 -43.29
C GLU A 408 -12.76 -9.93 -42.19
N MET A 409 -13.86 -9.61 -41.51
CA MET A 409 -14.55 -10.35 -40.42
C MET A 409 -15.13 -11.71 -40.85
N PHE A 410 -15.39 -12.62 -39.89
CA PHE A 410 -16.74 -13.15 -39.61
C PHE A 410 -16.78 -14.05 -38.35
N ASN A 411 -17.81 -13.80 -37.52
CA ASN A 411 -18.34 -14.66 -36.46
C ASN A 411 -18.76 -16.04 -37.00
N THR A 412 -18.62 -17.09 -36.17
CA THR A 412 -19.71 -17.90 -35.57
C THR A 412 -19.15 -19.16 -34.91
N SER A 413 -19.41 -19.35 -33.62
CA SER A 413 -19.48 -20.67 -32.95
C SER A 413 -20.83 -21.35 -33.28
N PRO A 414 -21.20 -22.53 -32.75
CA PRO A 414 -20.43 -23.60 -32.10
C PRO A 414 -20.79 -25.03 -32.60
N THR A 415 -19.94 -26.01 -32.27
CA THR A 415 -20.34 -27.35 -31.77
C THR A 415 -19.20 -27.92 -30.96
#